data_AF-W5WJ61-F1
#
_entry.id   AF-W5WJ61-F1
#
_cell.length_a   1.000
_cell.length_b   1.000
_cell.length_c   1.000
_cell.angle_alpha   90.00
_cell.angle_beta   90.00
_cell.angle_gamma   90.00
#
_symmetry.space_group_name_H-M   'P 1'
#
loop_
_entity.id
_entity.type
_entity.pdbx_description
1 polymer ?
#
loop_
_entity_poly.entity_id
_entity_poly.type
_entity_poly.pdbx_seq_one_letter_code
_entity_poly.pdbx_strand_id
1 'polypeptide(L)'
;MADQDKLAKVLDAVRESSRYASVAEETVRRLAESALTAARGDVGDAVKRTKRGLHEIFGAYLPSTPRYEKMLGLIREAADQEALRDALSRTMSSHASTKERLPILTEFYSAIFDRLDEPPKVVADFACGMNPLAAHWMPLGEDVLYRASDIDTRLMAFLDEALTALGVAHETSVRDLLLGPDPAPADVTFLLKTVPCIETQQREHGWDLIEAINSPVVVVSFPTKSLGQRSKGMYRTYSTNFAAHAADQPWRVEELEFGNELVYLVRK
;
A
#
# COMPACT_ATOMS: atom_id res chain seq x y z
N MET A 1 6.75 13.63 -31.58
CA MET A 1 7.59 14.75 -31.13
C MET A 1 6.82 15.76 -30.28
N ALA A 2 5.74 16.38 -30.77
CA ALA A 2 4.97 17.37 -29.98
C ALA A 2 4.37 16.80 -28.69
N ASP A 3 3.87 15.55 -28.71
CA ASP A 3 3.30 14.93 -27.51
C ASP A 3 4.36 14.51 -26.47
N GLN A 4 5.56 14.15 -26.91
CA GLN A 4 6.68 13.86 -26.00
C GLN A 4 7.20 15.12 -25.30
N ASP A 5 7.25 16.26 -25.99
CA ASP A 5 7.60 17.56 -25.40
C ASP A 5 6.55 18.01 -24.36
N LYS A 6 5.27 17.80 -24.65
CA LYS A 6 4.18 18.06 -23.68
C LYS A 6 4.28 17.16 -22.46
N LEU A 7 4.53 15.87 -22.64
CA LEU A 7 4.71 14.92 -21.54
C LEU A 7 5.88 15.31 -20.64
N ALA A 8 7.04 15.65 -21.22
CA ALA A 8 8.20 16.14 -20.47
C ALA A 8 7.85 17.35 -19.60
N LYS A 9 7.15 18.35 -20.15
CA LYS A 9 6.69 19.54 -19.40
C LYS A 9 5.78 19.19 -18.23
N VAL A 10 4.88 18.21 -18.39
CA VAL A 10 4.02 17.75 -17.29
C VAL A 10 4.85 17.05 -16.20
N LEU A 11 5.78 16.18 -16.59
CA LEU A 11 6.65 15.45 -15.67
C LEU A 11 7.52 16.41 -14.85
N ASP A 12 8.15 17.40 -15.49
CA ASP A 12 9.00 18.40 -14.83
C ASP A 12 8.19 19.22 -13.81
N ALA A 13 7.00 19.70 -14.20
CA ALA A 13 6.11 20.46 -13.31
C ALA A 13 5.59 19.65 -12.11
N VAL A 14 5.53 18.32 -12.21
CA VAL A 14 5.20 17.43 -11.09
C VAL A 14 6.42 17.20 -10.20
N ARG A 15 7.62 17.03 -10.78
CA ARG A 15 8.88 16.86 -10.04
C ARG A 15 9.24 18.09 -9.21
N GLU A 16 8.89 19.28 -9.67
CA GLU A 16 9.05 20.53 -8.90
C GLU A 16 8.12 20.60 -7.67
N SER A 17 7.08 19.75 -7.59
CA SER A 17 6.22 19.66 -6.41
C SER A 17 6.94 18.92 -5.29
N SER A 18 7.25 19.61 -4.19
CA SER A 18 7.86 19.00 -3.00
C SER A 18 7.14 17.77 -2.47
N ARG A 19 5.81 17.68 -2.68
CA ARG A 19 4.98 16.56 -2.24
C ARG A 19 5.07 15.31 -3.12
N TYR A 20 5.40 15.45 -4.40
CA TYR A 20 5.33 14.35 -5.38
C TYR A 20 6.66 14.11 -6.10
N ALA A 21 7.71 14.88 -5.76
CA ALA A 21 9.03 14.77 -6.36
C ALA A 21 9.65 13.37 -6.21
N SER A 22 9.28 12.63 -5.18
CA SER A 22 9.78 11.29 -4.86
C SER A 22 8.88 10.14 -5.34
N VAL A 23 7.72 10.43 -5.95
CA VAL A 23 6.87 9.39 -6.55
C VAL A 23 7.57 8.82 -7.79
N ALA A 24 7.45 7.51 -7.98
CA ALA A 24 8.05 6.75 -9.07
C ALA A 24 7.78 7.41 -10.43
N GLU A 25 8.84 7.54 -11.25
CA GLU A 25 8.72 8.17 -12.57
C GLU A 25 7.65 7.48 -13.42
N GLU A 26 7.60 6.15 -13.38
CA GLU A 26 6.65 5.34 -14.14
C GLU A 26 5.19 5.64 -13.75
N THR A 27 4.89 5.81 -12.46
CA THR A 27 3.57 6.22 -11.98
C THR A 27 3.21 7.63 -12.44
N VAL A 28 4.13 8.58 -12.29
CA VAL A 28 3.88 9.96 -12.72
C VAL A 28 3.67 10.02 -14.24
N ARG A 29 4.46 9.27 -15.02
CA ARG A 29 4.35 9.16 -16.48
C ARG A 29 3.00 8.60 -16.89
N ARG A 30 2.59 7.46 -16.34
CA ARG A 30 1.29 6.82 -16.62
C ARG A 30 0.11 7.75 -16.36
N LEU A 31 0.13 8.45 -15.22
CA LEU A 31 -0.89 9.44 -14.87
C LEU A 31 -0.84 10.66 -15.80
N ALA A 32 0.35 11.14 -16.16
CA ALA A 32 0.52 12.28 -17.06
C ALA A 32 0.06 12.00 -18.49
N GLU A 33 0.31 10.80 -19.02
CA GLU A 33 -0.18 10.36 -20.34
C GLU A 33 -1.72 10.33 -20.39
N SER A 34 -2.33 9.73 -19.36
CA SER A 34 -3.79 9.73 -19.19
C SER A 34 -4.35 11.14 -19.05
N ALA A 35 -3.69 11.98 -18.25
CA ALA A 35 -4.07 13.37 -18.02
C ALA A 35 -3.98 14.23 -19.29
N LEU A 36 -2.93 14.08 -20.09
CA LEU A 36 -2.76 14.80 -21.35
C LEU A 36 -3.85 14.43 -22.36
N THR A 37 -4.17 13.14 -22.46
CA THR A 37 -5.26 12.65 -23.31
C THR A 37 -6.59 13.29 -22.88
N ALA A 38 -6.89 13.26 -21.58
CA ALA A 38 -8.12 13.85 -21.04
C ALA A 38 -8.17 15.38 -21.14
N ALA A 39 -7.02 16.06 -21.08
CA ALA A 39 -6.86 17.49 -21.22
C ALA A 39 -6.78 17.96 -22.69
N ARG A 40 -6.93 17.04 -23.66
CA ARG A 40 -6.80 17.33 -25.11
C ARG A 40 -5.48 18.02 -25.44
N GLY A 41 -4.41 17.61 -24.76
CA GLY A 41 -3.05 18.13 -24.94
C GLY A 41 -2.79 19.51 -24.33
N ASP A 42 -3.66 20.03 -23.48
CA ASP A 42 -3.40 21.20 -22.64
C ASP A 42 -2.49 20.82 -21.46
N VAL A 43 -1.27 21.37 -21.44
CA VAL A 43 -0.24 21.03 -20.44
C VAL A 43 -0.65 21.49 -19.03
N GLY A 44 -1.27 22.67 -18.90
CA GLY A 44 -1.65 23.23 -17.61
C GLY A 44 -2.74 22.43 -16.91
N ASP A 45 -3.78 22.03 -17.64
CA ASP A 45 -4.84 21.15 -17.15
C ASP A 45 -4.30 19.73 -16.89
N ALA A 46 -3.42 19.21 -17.75
CA ALA A 46 -2.78 17.92 -17.53
C ALA A 46 -1.99 17.89 -16.21
N VAL A 47 -1.18 18.91 -15.91
CA VAL A 47 -0.46 19.01 -14.61
C VAL A 47 -1.44 18.98 -13.44
N LYS A 48 -2.56 19.72 -13.50
CA LYS A 48 -3.57 19.74 -12.43
C LYS A 48 -4.23 18.37 -12.25
N ARG A 49 -4.53 17.68 -13.35
CA ARG A 49 -5.09 16.32 -13.34
C ARG A 49 -4.10 15.31 -12.77
N THR A 50 -2.85 15.32 -13.20
CA THR A 50 -1.79 14.44 -12.67
C THR A 50 -1.61 14.64 -11.17
N LYS A 51 -1.48 15.89 -10.70
CA LYS A 51 -1.32 16.20 -9.26
C LYS A 51 -2.52 15.79 -8.42
N ARG A 52 -3.73 15.84 -8.98
CA ARG A 52 -4.96 15.36 -8.34
C ARG A 52 -5.00 13.83 -8.27
N GLY A 53 -4.65 13.14 -9.35
CA GLY A 53 -4.52 11.66 -9.33
C GLY A 53 -3.49 11.21 -8.29
N LEU A 54 -2.32 11.84 -8.25
CA LEU A 54 -1.29 11.58 -7.23
C LEU A 54 -1.77 11.90 -5.81
N HIS A 55 -2.62 12.92 -5.64
CA HIS A 55 -3.24 13.19 -4.34
C HIS A 55 -4.17 12.05 -3.94
N GLU A 56 -5.03 11.59 -4.83
CA GLU A 56 -6.02 10.55 -4.55
C GLU A 56 -5.38 9.20 -4.19
N ILE A 57 -4.31 8.82 -4.88
CA ILE A 57 -3.70 7.49 -4.72
C ILE A 57 -2.60 7.43 -3.64
N PHE A 58 -2.03 8.57 -3.28
CA PHE A 58 -0.88 8.64 -2.36
C PHE A 58 -0.98 9.82 -1.40
N GLY A 59 -1.13 11.04 -1.93
CA GLY A 59 -1.09 12.26 -1.11
C GLY A 59 -2.13 12.29 0.02
N ALA A 60 -3.33 11.77 -0.20
CA ALA A 60 -4.42 11.73 0.77
C ALA A 60 -4.08 10.88 2.01
N TYR A 61 -3.20 9.89 1.87
CA TYR A 61 -2.74 9.05 2.98
C TYR A 61 -1.63 9.70 3.80
N LEU A 62 -0.96 10.73 3.27
CA LEU A 62 0.06 11.51 3.95
C LEU A 62 -0.44 12.94 4.23
N PRO A 63 -1.17 13.18 5.33
CA PRO A 63 -1.79 14.48 5.64
C PRO A 63 -0.75 15.61 5.78
N SER A 64 0.48 15.28 6.14
CA SER A 64 1.62 16.18 6.22
C SER A 64 2.86 15.50 5.65
N THR A 65 3.80 16.27 5.13
CA THR A 65 5.10 15.74 4.70
C THR A 65 5.79 15.00 5.86
N PRO A 66 6.05 13.69 5.73
CA PRO A 66 6.73 12.93 6.77
C PRO A 66 8.12 13.48 7.04
N ARG A 67 8.53 13.45 8.31
CA ARG A 67 9.89 13.80 8.73
C ARG A 67 10.64 12.49 9.00
N TYR A 68 10.97 11.78 7.93
CA TYR A 68 11.51 10.42 7.99
C TYR A 68 12.77 10.32 8.84
N GLU A 69 13.68 11.29 8.75
CA GLU A 69 14.90 11.33 9.54
C GLU A 69 14.60 11.41 11.04
N LYS A 70 13.59 12.20 11.43
CA LYS A 70 13.15 12.29 12.83
C LYS A 70 12.47 11.01 13.29
N MET A 71 11.63 10.42 12.45
CA MET A 71 10.94 9.15 12.76
C MET A 71 11.96 8.02 12.96
N LEU A 72 12.97 7.95 12.09
CA LEU A 72 14.04 6.98 12.16
C LEU A 72 14.93 7.17 13.40
N GLY A 73 15.22 8.41 13.78
CA GLY A 73 15.89 8.71 15.04
C GLY A 73 15.14 8.15 16.25
N LEU A 74 13.81 8.34 16.31
CA LEU A 74 12.99 7.79 17.39
C LEU A 74 13.01 6.25 17.44
N ILE A 75 13.06 5.58 16.28
CA ILE A 75 13.13 4.11 16.21
C ILE A 75 14.51 3.62 16.70
N ARG A 76 15.60 4.26 16.25
CA ARG A 76 16.98 3.88 16.60
C ARG A 76 17.34 4.17 18.06
N GLU A 77 16.77 5.23 18.64
CA GLU A 77 17.06 5.68 20.01
C GLU A 77 16.16 5.04 21.07
N ALA A 78 15.22 4.17 20.68
CA ALA A 78 14.33 3.49 21.61
C ALA A 78 15.12 2.62 22.60
N ALA A 79 15.00 2.93 23.90
CA ALA A 79 15.80 2.28 24.95
C ALA A 79 15.32 0.86 25.30
N ASP A 80 14.05 0.57 25.07
CA ASP A 80 13.40 -0.70 25.37
C ASP A 80 12.24 -0.99 24.40
N GLN A 81 11.59 -2.14 24.60
CA GLN A 81 10.49 -2.60 23.75
C GLN A 81 9.24 -1.69 23.84
N GLU A 82 9.00 -1.05 24.97
CA GLU A 82 7.86 -0.14 25.14
C GLU A 82 8.09 1.16 24.37
N ALA A 83 9.28 1.76 24.53
CA ALA A 83 9.71 2.94 23.80
C ALA A 83 9.73 2.68 22.28
N LEU A 84 10.16 1.48 21.86
CA LEU A 84 10.17 1.08 20.46
C LEU A 84 8.74 1.00 19.90
N ARG A 85 7.82 0.35 20.62
CA ARG A 85 6.41 0.26 20.23
C ARG A 85 5.74 1.63 20.14
N ASP A 86 6.05 2.55 21.04
CA ASP A 86 5.57 3.94 20.98
C ASP A 86 6.14 4.69 19.76
N ALA A 87 7.43 4.56 19.48
CA ALA A 87 8.07 5.15 18.29
C ALA A 87 7.46 4.63 16.98
N LEU A 88 7.27 3.32 16.86
CA LEU A 88 6.62 2.69 15.71
C LEU A 88 5.16 3.14 15.57
N SER A 89 4.40 3.15 16.68
CA SER A 89 3.00 3.58 16.67
C SER A 89 2.86 5.04 16.22
N ARG A 90 3.71 5.94 16.73
CA ARG A 90 3.73 7.36 16.31
C ARG A 90 4.07 7.49 14.84
N THR A 91 5.04 6.73 14.34
CA THR A 91 5.45 6.73 12.95
C THR A 91 4.32 6.25 12.03
N MET A 92 3.73 5.10 12.32
CA MET A 92 2.59 4.55 11.59
C MET A 92 1.35 5.46 11.64
N SER A 93 1.18 6.26 12.71
CA SER A 93 0.08 7.21 12.82
C SER A 93 0.16 8.39 11.84
N SER A 94 1.33 8.62 11.23
CA SER A 94 1.53 9.66 10.21
C SER A 94 0.95 9.30 8.84
N HIS A 95 0.59 8.03 8.64
CA HIS A 95 -0.03 7.53 7.41
C HIS A 95 -1.46 7.05 7.71
N ALA A 96 -2.44 7.55 6.95
CA ALA A 96 -3.86 7.40 7.29
C ALA A 96 -4.32 5.93 7.39
N SER A 97 -3.91 5.09 6.42
CA SER A 97 -4.31 3.68 6.37
C SER A 97 -3.82 2.89 7.59
N THR A 98 -2.56 3.11 7.99
CA THR A 98 -1.94 2.44 9.14
C THR A 98 -2.39 3.03 10.46
N LYS A 99 -2.65 4.35 10.52
CA LYS A 99 -3.24 5.01 11.69
C LYS A 99 -4.58 4.38 12.07
N GLU A 100 -5.42 4.08 11.09
CA GLU A 100 -6.71 3.41 11.32
C GLU A 100 -6.56 2.00 11.90
N ARG A 101 -5.48 1.30 11.57
CA ARG A 101 -5.21 -0.08 12.01
C ARG A 101 -4.52 -0.16 13.37
N LEU A 102 -3.82 0.90 13.81
CA LEU A 102 -3.09 0.94 15.08
C LEU A 102 -3.84 0.32 16.29
N PRO A 103 -5.13 0.65 16.54
CA PRO A 103 -5.85 0.13 17.70
C PRO A 103 -6.08 -1.38 17.69
N ILE A 104 -5.96 -2.02 16.53
CA ILE A 104 -6.29 -3.43 16.30
C ILE A 104 -5.10 -4.26 15.80
N LEU A 105 -3.87 -3.73 15.71
CA LEU A 105 -2.74 -4.43 15.07
C LEU A 105 -2.48 -5.83 15.63
N THR A 106 -2.47 -5.98 16.95
CA THR A 106 -2.22 -7.27 17.61
C THR A 106 -3.29 -8.30 17.22
N GLU A 107 -4.57 -7.93 17.34
CA GLU A 107 -5.70 -8.80 16.99
C GLU A 107 -5.72 -9.11 15.50
N PHE A 108 -5.51 -8.09 14.66
CA PHE A 108 -5.50 -8.17 13.21
C PHE A 108 -4.48 -9.19 12.72
N TYR A 109 -3.22 -9.08 13.17
CA TYR A 109 -2.19 -10.00 12.73
C TYR A 109 -2.28 -11.36 13.38
N SER A 110 -2.58 -11.47 14.69
CA SER A 110 -2.79 -12.79 15.29
C SER A 110 -3.85 -13.57 14.52
N ALA A 111 -5.01 -12.96 14.28
CA ALA A 111 -6.11 -13.61 13.58
C ALA A 111 -5.73 -14.03 12.15
N ILE A 112 -5.01 -13.20 11.39
CA ILE A 112 -4.57 -13.57 10.04
C ILE A 112 -3.58 -14.74 10.08
N PHE A 113 -2.56 -14.65 10.93
CA PHE A 113 -1.49 -15.66 10.99
C PHE A 113 -1.98 -17.00 11.58
N ASP A 114 -2.93 -16.98 12.52
CA ASP A 114 -3.58 -18.19 13.08
C ASP A 114 -4.34 -19.02 12.03
N ARG A 115 -4.61 -18.44 10.85
CA ARG A 115 -5.31 -19.09 9.72
C ARG A 115 -4.37 -19.54 8.61
N LEU A 116 -3.08 -19.22 8.72
CA LEU A 116 -2.08 -19.77 7.82
C LEU A 116 -1.80 -21.21 8.24
N ASP A 117 -1.64 -22.10 7.26
CA ASP A 117 -1.35 -23.51 7.54
C ASP A 117 0.05 -23.67 8.14
N GLU A 118 0.99 -22.82 7.73
CA GLU A 118 2.38 -22.79 8.22
C GLU A 118 2.87 -21.34 8.41
N PRO A 119 3.82 -21.09 9.33
CA PRO A 119 4.46 -19.78 9.45
C PRO A 119 5.19 -19.41 8.15
N PRO A 120 4.93 -18.23 7.56
CA PRO A 120 5.53 -17.86 6.28
C PRO A 120 7.03 -17.61 6.43
N LYS A 121 7.79 -18.06 5.43
CA LYS A 121 9.21 -17.74 5.24
C LYS A 121 9.39 -16.47 4.41
N VAL A 122 8.46 -16.15 3.53
CA VAL A 122 8.46 -14.91 2.74
C VAL A 122 7.10 -14.24 2.83
N VAL A 123 7.10 -12.98 3.26
CA VAL A 123 5.92 -12.10 3.27
C VAL A 123 6.14 -10.99 2.27
N ALA A 124 5.23 -10.81 1.32
CA ALA A 124 5.21 -9.66 0.43
C ALA A 124 4.13 -8.65 0.87
N ASP A 125 4.42 -7.36 0.81
CA ASP A 125 3.50 -6.28 1.18
C ASP A 125 3.46 -5.24 0.05
N PHE A 126 2.33 -5.19 -0.66
CA PHE A 126 2.16 -4.43 -1.89
C PHE A 126 1.27 -3.20 -1.65
N ALA A 127 1.77 -2.03 -2.11
CA ALA A 127 1.26 -0.72 -1.69
C ALA A 127 1.28 -0.60 -0.15
N CYS A 128 2.43 -0.95 0.42
CA CYS A 128 2.59 -1.23 1.84
C CYS A 128 2.37 0.00 2.74
N GLY A 129 2.49 1.24 2.23
CA GLY A 129 2.45 2.43 3.06
C GLY A 129 3.45 2.34 4.23
N MET A 130 2.98 2.50 5.46
CA MET A 130 3.79 2.33 6.68
C MET A 130 3.62 0.94 7.33
N ASN A 131 2.95 0.02 6.66
CA ASN A 131 2.60 -1.29 7.22
C ASN A 131 3.80 -2.19 7.59
N PRO A 132 4.96 -2.13 6.90
CA PRO A 132 6.11 -2.97 7.28
C PRO A 132 6.61 -2.72 8.71
N LEU A 133 6.38 -1.53 9.27
CA LEU A 133 6.68 -1.22 10.67
C LEU A 133 5.84 -2.05 11.66
N ALA A 134 4.74 -2.63 11.20
CA ALA A 134 3.90 -3.52 11.98
C ALA A 134 4.48 -4.94 12.10
N ALA A 135 5.60 -5.26 11.45
CA ALA A 135 6.28 -6.56 11.59
C ALA A 135 6.51 -6.94 13.06
N HIS A 136 6.72 -5.96 13.93
CA HIS A 136 6.87 -6.16 15.37
C HIS A 136 5.58 -6.63 16.11
N TRP A 137 4.41 -6.56 15.46
CA TRP A 137 3.13 -7.09 15.93
C TRP A 137 2.73 -8.40 15.23
N MET A 138 3.47 -8.81 14.22
CA MET A 138 3.21 -10.04 13.49
C MET A 138 3.94 -11.21 14.17
N PRO A 139 3.32 -12.40 14.30
CA PRO A 139 3.98 -13.59 14.83
C PRO A 139 4.90 -14.23 13.77
N LEU A 140 5.89 -13.46 13.30
CA LEU A 140 6.84 -13.89 12.28
C LEU A 140 7.94 -14.76 12.88
N GLY A 141 8.44 -15.73 12.10
CA GLY A 141 9.63 -16.49 12.45
C GLY A 141 10.92 -15.67 12.28
N GLU A 142 11.99 -16.08 12.95
CA GLU A 142 13.30 -15.39 12.90
C GLU A 142 13.91 -15.35 11.49
N ASP A 143 13.59 -16.35 10.64
CA ASP A 143 14.10 -16.46 9.26
C ASP A 143 13.16 -15.84 8.21
N VAL A 144 12.17 -15.03 8.60
CA VAL A 144 11.25 -14.43 7.63
C VAL A 144 11.97 -13.41 6.75
N LEU A 145 11.71 -13.41 5.45
CA LEU A 145 12.04 -12.31 4.55
C LEU A 145 10.80 -11.45 4.29
N TYR A 146 10.88 -10.16 4.62
CA TYR A 146 9.81 -9.19 4.39
C TYR A 146 10.08 -8.37 3.12
N ARG A 147 9.31 -8.60 2.06
CA ARG A 147 9.37 -7.82 0.80
C ARG A 147 8.33 -6.72 0.82
N ALA A 148 8.76 -5.46 0.82
CA ALA A 148 7.85 -4.32 0.83
C ALA A 148 7.97 -3.51 -0.47
N SER A 149 6.83 -3.05 -1.01
CA SER A 149 6.84 -2.11 -2.12
C SER A 149 5.72 -1.08 -2.07
N ASP A 150 6.03 0.13 -2.54
CA ASP A 150 5.11 1.25 -2.71
C ASP A 150 5.64 2.17 -3.82
N ILE A 151 4.90 3.23 -4.17
CA ILE A 151 5.22 4.09 -5.31
C ILE A 151 6.14 5.27 -4.96
N ASP A 152 6.55 5.46 -3.70
CA ASP A 152 7.36 6.61 -3.28
C ASP A 152 8.77 6.22 -2.84
N THR A 153 9.78 6.76 -3.54
CA THR A 153 11.20 6.48 -3.30
C THR A 153 11.68 6.85 -1.89
N ARG A 154 11.14 7.93 -1.30
CA ARG A 154 11.55 8.37 0.05
C ARG A 154 10.91 7.52 1.13
N LEU A 155 9.63 7.14 0.95
CA LEU A 155 8.95 6.18 1.80
C LEU A 155 9.71 4.85 1.82
N MET A 156 10.04 4.31 0.65
CA MET A 156 10.72 3.02 0.56
C MET A 156 12.13 3.07 1.17
N ALA A 157 12.91 4.13 0.91
CA ALA A 157 14.21 4.31 1.54
C ALA A 157 14.12 4.42 3.07
N PHE A 158 13.11 5.13 3.59
CA PHE A 158 12.85 5.19 5.02
C PHE A 158 12.52 3.81 5.61
N LEU A 159 11.67 3.02 4.94
CA LEU A 159 11.29 1.69 5.40
C LEU A 159 12.48 0.72 5.40
N ASP A 160 13.36 0.82 4.40
CA ASP A 160 14.61 0.05 4.33
C ASP A 160 15.48 0.29 5.58
N GLU A 161 15.72 1.57 5.89
CA GLU A 161 16.50 1.95 7.07
C GLU A 161 15.82 1.56 8.39
N ALA A 162 14.49 1.67 8.45
CA ALA A 162 13.71 1.33 9.64
C ALA A 162 13.68 -0.19 9.89
N LEU A 163 13.45 -1.00 8.86
CA LEU A 163 13.46 -2.47 8.96
C LEU A 163 14.87 -2.98 9.29
N THR A 164 15.92 -2.36 8.74
CA THR A 164 17.31 -2.60 9.15
C THR A 164 17.51 -2.34 10.65
N ALA A 165 17.02 -1.21 11.17
CA ALA A 165 17.14 -0.87 12.59
C ALA A 165 16.34 -1.82 13.50
N LEU A 166 15.27 -2.41 12.98
CA LEU A 166 14.45 -3.41 13.68
C LEU A 166 15.02 -4.83 13.61
N GLY A 167 16.08 -5.06 12.83
CA GLY A 167 16.66 -6.39 12.64
C GLY A 167 15.78 -7.35 11.83
N VAL A 168 14.86 -6.81 11.01
CA VAL A 168 14.00 -7.62 10.13
C VAL A 168 14.74 -7.87 8.83
N ALA A 169 14.89 -9.12 8.39
CA ALA A 169 15.41 -9.40 7.05
C ALA A 169 14.38 -8.93 6.00
N HIS A 170 14.81 -8.10 5.05
CA HIS A 170 13.88 -7.42 4.15
C HIS A 170 14.48 -7.12 2.78
N GLU A 171 13.57 -6.87 1.83
CA GLU A 171 13.86 -6.24 0.54
C GLU A 171 12.82 -5.15 0.31
N THR A 172 13.26 -3.92 0.06
CA THR A 172 12.36 -2.82 -0.33
C THR A 172 12.49 -2.52 -1.81
N SER A 173 11.37 -2.18 -2.46
CA SER A 173 11.40 -1.74 -3.86
C SER A 173 10.33 -0.69 -4.13
N VAL A 174 10.60 0.16 -5.12
CA VAL A 174 9.61 1.12 -5.63
C VAL A 174 8.88 0.48 -6.79
N ARG A 175 7.55 0.40 -6.73
CA ARG A 175 6.76 -0.32 -7.73
C ARG A 175 5.35 0.25 -7.89
N ASP A 176 4.98 0.49 -9.13
CA ASP A 176 3.59 0.74 -9.52
C ASP A 176 2.86 -0.59 -9.81
N LEU A 177 1.88 -0.95 -8.98
CA LEU A 177 1.13 -2.21 -9.15
C LEU A 177 0.28 -2.25 -10.43
N LEU A 178 -0.02 -1.10 -11.05
CA LEU A 178 -0.68 -1.08 -12.37
C LEU A 178 0.25 -1.48 -13.52
N LEU A 179 1.55 -1.58 -13.26
CA LEU A 179 2.53 -2.15 -14.19
C LEU A 179 2.83 -3.62 -13.89
N GLY A 180 2.23 -4.16 -12.82
CA GLY A 180 2.34 -5.54 -12.39
C GLY A 180 3.00 -5.69 -11.01
N PRO A 181 2.61 -6.73 -10.25
CA PRO A 181 3.25 -7.06 -8.98
C PRO A 181 4.69 -7.55 -9.19
N ASP A 182 5.44 -7.69 -8.09
CA ASP A 182 6.69 -8.43 -8.12
C ASP A 182 6.41 -9.91 -8.47
N PRO A 183 7.04 -10.48 -9.51
CA PRO A 183 6.84 -11.88 -9.87
C PRO A 183 7.53 -12.86 -8.91
N ALA A 184 8.41 -12.38 -8.03
CA ALA A 184 9.10 -13.22 -7.07
C ALA A 184 8.09 -13.91 -6.13
N PRO A 185 8.23 -15.23 -5.89
CA PRO A 185 7.28 -15.96 -5.06
C PRO A 185 7.35 -15.51 -3.60
N ALA A 186 6.20 -15.47 -2.94
CA ALA A 186 6.07 -15.32 -1.50
C ALA A 186 5.06 -16.33 -0.95
N ASP A 187 5.13 -16.63 0.35
CA ASP A 187 4.17 -17.55 0.97
C ASP A 187 2.84 -16.83 1.25
N VAL A 188 2.93 -15.56 1.64
CA VAL A 188 1.78 -14.68 1.88
C VAL A 188 2.04 -13.31 1.25
N THR A 189 1.03 -12.78 0.55
CA THR A 189 1.04 -11.38 0.09
C THR A 189 -0.07 -10.56 0.76
N PHE A 190 0.31 -9.42 1.32
CA PHE A 190 -0.59 -8.39 1.80
C PHE A 190 -0.97 -7.42 0.66
N LEU A 191 -2.27 -7.24 0.47
CA LEU A 191 -2.87 -6.25 -0.43
C LEU A 191 -3.91 -5.43 0.36
N LEU A 192 -3.43 -4.67 1.34
CA LEU A 192 -4.27 -4.08 2.38
C LEU A 192 -4.82 -2.70 1.99
N LYS A 193 -6.15 -2.59 1.81
CA LYS A 193 -6.87 -1.39 1.34
C LYS A 193 -6.39 -0.89 -0.03
N THR A 194 -5.78 -1.77 -0.83
CA THR A 194 -5.16 -1.40 -2.11
C THR A 194 -6.12 -1.54 -3.29
N VAL A 195 -6.92 -2.60 -3.34
CA VAL A 195 -7.83 -2.90 -4.47
C VAL A 195 -8.73 -1.71 -4.85
N PRO A 196 -9.38 -0.99 -3.90
CA PRO A 196 -10.19 0.17 -4.26
C PRO A 196 -9.41 1.31 -4.94
N CYS A 197 -8.16 1.51 -4.54
CA CYS A 197 -7.28 2.51 -5.13
C CYS A 197 -6.89 2.13 -6.57
N ILE A 198 -6.64 0.83 -6.82
CA ILE A 198 -6.34 0.31 -8.16
C ILE A 198 -7.58 0.43 -9.05
N GLU A 199 -8.75 0.00 -8.59
CA GLU A 199 -10.02 0.10 -9.34
C GLU A 199 -10.40 1.54 -9.73
N THR A 200 -10.06 2.51 -8.88
CA THR A 200 -10.30 3.94 -9.16
C THR A 200 -9.41 4.46 -10.28
N GLN A 201 -8.20 3.93 -10.39
CA GLN A 201 -7.26 4.30 -11.45
C GLN A 201 -7.53 3.56 -12.76
N GLN A 202 -7.83 2.27 -12.68
CA GLN A 202 -8.12 1.42 -13.83
C GLN A 202 -9.10 0.32 -13.41
N ARG A 203 -10.30 0.32 -14.01
CA ARG A 203 -11.35 -0.64 -13.66
C ARG A 203 -10.90 -2.07 -13.96
N GLU A 204 -11.39 -3.00 -13.16
CA GLU A 204 -11.13 -4.45 -13.22
C GLU A 204 -9.68 -4.87 -12.84
N HIS A 205 -8.71 -3.96 -12.89
CA HIS A 205 -7.30 -4.25 -12.59
C HIS A 205 -7.05 -4.59 -11.13
N GLY A 206 -7.91 -4.16 -10.20
CA GLY A 206 -7.77 -4.52 -8.80
C GLY A 206 -7.98 -6.01 -8.56
N TRP A 207 -8.81 -6.65 -9.39
CA TRP A 207 -9.11 -8.07 -9.32
C TRP A 207 -8.07 -8.91 -10.06
N ASP A 208 -7.70 -8.49 -11.27
CA ASP A 208 -6.61 -9.07 -12.06
C ASP A 208 -5.29 -9.11 -11.26
N LEU A 209 -5.07 -8.11 -10.40
CA LEU A 209 -3.91 -8.07 -9.52
C LEU A 209 -3.89 -9.23 -8.52
N ILE A 210 -5.03 -9.63 -7.94
CA ILE A 210 -5.11 -10.77 -7.00
C ILE A 210 -4.71 -12.06 -7.71
N GLU A 211 -5.17 -12.25 -8.94
CA GLU A 211 -4.79 -13.38 -9.81
C GLU A 211 -3.28 -13.37 -10.10
N ALA A 212 -2.74 -12.22 -10.51
CA ALA A 212 -1.35 -12.07 -10.97
C ALA A 212 -0.28 -12.20 -9.87
N ILE A 213 -0.64 -12.02 -8.59
CA ILE A 213 0.31 -12.12 -7.46
C ILE A 213 0.87 -13.55 -7.35
N ASN A 214 2.19 -13.73 -7.27
CA ASN A 214 2.78 -15.07 -7.16
C ASN A 214 2.86 -15.59 -5.71
N SER A 215 1.71 -15.76 -5.07
CA SER A 215 1.61 -16.27 -3.69
C SER A 215 0.42 -17.22 -3.54
N PRO A 216 0.55 -18.32 -2.79
CA PRO A 216 -0.55 -19.25 -2.54
C PRO A 216 -1.61 -18.62 -1.63
N VAL A 217 -1.23 -17.69 -0.75
CA VAL A 217 -2.15 -16.93 0.09
C VAL A 217 -2.03 -15.43 -0.20
N VAL A 218 -3.15 -14.79 -0.49
CA VAL A 218 -3.27 -13.34 -0.62
C VAL A 218 -4.26 -12.81 0.42
N VAL A 219 -3.78 -11.92 1.28
CA VAL A 219 -4.59 -11.24 2.29
C VAL A 219 -5.00 -9.88 1.73
N VAL A 220 -6.25 -9.80 1.31
CA VAL A 220 -6.84 -8.60 0.70
C VAL A 220 -7.68 -7.89 1.75
N SER A 221 -7.55 -6.57 1.88
CA SER A 221 -8.45 -5.82 2.78
C SER A 221 -9.11 -4.62 2.13
N PHE A 222 -10.26 -4.24 2.69
CA PHE A 222 -11.09 -3.14 2.24
C PHE A 222 -11.44 -2.24 3.44
N PRO A 223 -11.42 -0.90 3.28
CA PRO A 223 -11.96 -0.02 4.29
C PRO A 223 -13.49 -0.17 4.35
N THR A 224 -14.07 -0.21 5.55
CA THR A 224 -15.53 -0.31 5.73
C THR A 224 -16.19 1.05 5.97
N LYS A 225 -15.39 2.12 6.09
CA LYS A 225 -15.82 3.52 6.19
C LYS A 225 -14.98 4.39 5.25
N SER A 226 -15.61 5.41 4.65
CA SER A 226 -14.84 6.48 4.01
C SER A 226 -14.13 7.29 5.08
N LEU A 227 -12.97 7.87 4.74
CA LEU A 227 -12.26 8.85 5.57
C LEU A 227 -13.25 9.95 6.03
N GLY A 228 -13.78 9.82 7.26
CA GLY A 228 -14.68 10.79 7.89
C GLY A 228 -16.21 10.59 7.80
N GLN A 229 -16.80 9.51 7.25
CA GLN A 229 -18.28 9.31 7.25
C GLN A 229 -18.81 7.87 7.46
N ARG A 230 -20.11 7.76 7.82
CA ARG A 230 -20.92 6.55 8.16
C ARG A 230 -21.05 5.58 6.97
N SER A 231 -21.37 4.29 7.16
CA SER A 231 -20.50 3.14 7.51
C SER A 231 -21.05 1.80 6.94
N LYS A 232 -22.21 1.79 6.26
CA LYS A 232 -22.85 0.54 5.79
C LYS A 232 -22.86 0.33 4.26
N GLY A 233 -22.78 1.41 3.48
CA GLY A 233 -22.77 1.30 2.01
C GLY A 233 -21.46 0.72 1.50
N MET A 234 -20.33 1.20 2.02
CA MET A 234 -18.99 0.82 1.56
C MET A 234 -18.68 -0.66 1.82
N TYR A 235 -18.96 -1.16 3.03
CA TYR A 235 -18.85 -2.60 3.35
C TYR A 235 -19.61 -3.45 2.33
N ARG A 236 -20.90 -3.13 2.09
CA ARG A 236 -21.75 -3.90 1.16
C ARG A 236 -21.22 -3.85 -0.28
N THR A 237 -20.76 -2.70 -0.73
CA THR A 237 -20.21 -2.57 -2.09
C THR A 237 -18.98 -3.44 -2.26
N TYR A 238 -18.01 -3.36 -1.33
CA TYR A 238 -16.78 -4.15 -1.45
C TYR A 238 -17.03 -5.64 -1.28
N SER A 239 -17.83 -6.06 -0.30
CA SER A 239 -18.14 -7.47 -0.10
C SER A 239 -18.93 -8.06 -1.26
N THR A 240 -19.89 -7.33 -1.83
CA THR A 240 -20.66 -7.79 -3.01
C THR A 240 -19.75 -7.92 -4.23
N ASN A 241 -18.90 -6.93 -4.49
CA ASN A 241 -18.00 -6.96 -5.64
C ASN A 241 -16.94 -8.06 -5.50
N PHE A 242 -16.36 -8.22 -4.30
CA PHE A 242 -15.41 -9.28 -4.01
C PHE A 242 -16.05 -10.66 -4.20
N ALA A 243 -17.23 -10.88 -3.61
CA ALA A 243 -17.94 -12.16 -3.72
C ALA A 243 -18.31 -12.50 -5.17
N ALA A 244 -18.73 -11.50 -5.96
CA ALA A 244 -19.03 -11.68 -7.38
C ALA A 244 -17.79 -12.11 -8.18
N HIS A 245 -16.63 -11.49 -7.94
CA HIS A 245 -15.40 -11.86 -8.61
C HIS A 245 -14.88 -13.23 -8.15
N ALA A 246 -14.88 -13.51 -6.84
CA ALA A 246 -14.40 -14.77 -6.29
C ALA A 246 -15.26 -15.98 -6.68
N ALA A 247 -16.54 -15.79 -7.04
CA ALA A 247 -17.45 -16.88 -7.40
C ALA A 247 -17.01 -17.65 -8.66
N ASP A 248 -16.30 -16.98 -9.57
CA ASP A 248 -15.81 -17.57 -10.82
C ASP A 248 -14.38 -18.12 -10.69
N GLN A 249 -13.79 -18.07 -9.50
CA GLN A 249 -12.41 -18.48 -9.23
C GLN A 249 -12.36 -19.79 -8.45
N PRO A 250 -11.31 -20.62 -8.63
CA PRO A 250 -11.13 -21.84 -7.84
C PRO A 250 -10.64 -21.57 -6.40
N TRP A 251 -10.78 -20.34 -5.89
CA TRP A 251 -10.19 -19.92 -4.63
C TRP A 251 -10.98 -20.40 -3.42
N ARG A 252 -10.26 -20.69 -2.33
CA ARG A 252 -10.87 -20.81 -1.00
C ARG A 252 -10.70 -19.49 -0.25
N VAL A 253 -11.81 -18.82 0.01
CA VAL A 253 -11.84 -17.52 0.68
C VAL A 253 -12.35 -17.65 2.11
N GLU A 254 -11.67 -16.99 3.04
CA GLU A 254 -12.15 -16.79 4.42
C GLU A 254 -12.27 -15.29 4.71
N GLU A 255 -13.41 -14.87 5.28
CA GLU A 255 -13.69 -13.48 5.63
C GLU A 255 -13.41 -13.22 7.13
N LEU A 256 -12.76 -12.10 7.43
CA LEU A 256 -12.56 -11.54 8.77
C LEU A 256 -12.98 -10.08 8.80
N GLU A 257 -13.56 -9.64 9.91
CA GLU A 257 -13.97 -8.26 10.11
C GLU A 257 -13.31 -7.67 11.36
N PHE A 258 -12.59 -6.56 11.19
CA PHE A 258 -11.92 -5.85 12.29
C PHE A 258 -12.33 -4.39 12.30
N GLY A 259 -13.38 -4.06 13.06
CA GLY A 259 -13.82 -2.68 13.28
C GLY A 259 -14.15 -1.91 12.00
N ASN A 260 -13.14 -1.27 11.39
CA ASN A 260 -13.26 -0.49 10.15
C ASN A 260 -12.59 -1.16 8.92
N GLU A 261 -12.18 -2.41 9.01
CA GLU A 261 -11.44 -3.12 7.96
C GLU A 261 -12.02 -4.51 7.74
N LEU A 262 -12.43 -4.79 6.50
CA LEU A 262 -12.90 -6.08 6.02
C LEU A 262 -11.74 -6.78 5.36
N VAL A 263 -11.44 -8.02 5.74
CA VAL A 263 -10.27 -8.77 5.28
C VAL A 263 -10.72 -10.09 4.68
N TYR A 264 -10.12 -10.46 3.56
CA TYR A 264 -10.28 -11.73 2.90
C TYR A 264 -8.93 -12.45 2.84
N LEU A 265 -8.86 -13.66 3.35
CA LEU A 265 -7.75 -14.58 3.14
C LEU A 265 -8.09 -15.44 1.93
N VAL A 266 -7.44 -15.15 0.80
CA VAL A 266 -7.63 -15.83 -0.48
C VAL A 266 -6.56 -16.89 -0.64
N ARG A 267 -6.96 -18.16 -0.67
CA ARG A 267 -6.07 -19.29 -0.99
C ARG A 267 -6.30 -19.69 -2.44
N LYS A 268 -5.24 -19.63 -3.25
CA LYS A 268 -5.27 -19.86 -4.70
C LYS A 268 -4.95 -21.29 -5.08
#